data_AF-A0A4V2AX07-F1
#
_entry.id   AF-A0A4V2AX07-F1
#
_cell.length_a   1.000
_cell.length_b   1.000
_cell.length_c   1.000
_cell.angle_alpha   90.00
_cell.angle_beta   90.00
_cell.angle_gamma   90.00
#
_symmetry.space_group_name_H-M   'P 1'
#
loop_
_entity.id
_entity.type
_entity.pdbx_description
1 polymer ?
#
loop_
_entity_poly.entity_id
_entity_poly.type
_entity_poly.pdbx_seq_one_letter_code
_entity_poly.pdbx_strand_id
1 'polypeptide(L)'
;MVSRVGDSLFNRDGKAGFIVARDPKKETLQVATEGPEFEKGRRYGFINGLEPKQRQEFEQIIDTMRDKTETRERVDFLHEQIETLKQDPKRGVLTRYLQGEMAHIMNSEGVTPRIYSIDETKT
;
A
#
# COMPACT_ATOMS: atom_id res chain seq x y z
N MET A 1 12.17 -10.60 -20.05
CA MET A 1 11.38 -9.99 -18.96
C MET A 1 11.01 -8.58 -19.43
N VAL A 2 9.72 -8.24 -19.51
CA VAL A 2 9.26 -6.92 -20.01
C VAL A 2 8.99 -6.03 -18.80
N SER A 3 9.86 -5.04 -18.56
CA SER A 3 9.67 -4.07 -17.48
C SER A 3 8.46 -3.17 -17.78
N ARG A 4 7.54 -3.09 -16.83
CA ARG A 4 6.29 -2.34 -16.91
C ARG A 4 6.42 -1.01 -16.18
N VAL A 5 5.55 -0.06 -16.53
CA VAL A 5 5.41 1.19 -15.76
C VAL A 5 4.97 0.83 -14.34
N GLY A 6 5.67 1.38 -13.35
CA GLY A 6 5.50 1.05 -11.92
C GLY A 6 6.44 -0.04 -11.38
N ASP A 7 7.21 -0.70 -12.23
CA ASP A 7 8.23 -1.65 -11.75
C ASP A 7 9.41 -0.89 -11.12
N SER A 8 9.94 -1.47 -10.04
CA SER A 8 11.20 -1.04 -9.44
C SER A 8 12.38 -1.56 -10.26
N LEU A 9 13.37 -0.70 -10.46
CA LEU A 9 14.59 -1.01 -11.17
C LEU A 9 15.78 -0.50 -10.36
N PHE A 10 16.86 -1.29 -10.32
CA PHE A 10 18.13 -0.85 -9.78
C PHE A 10 19.05 -0.50 -10.93
N ASN A 11 19.60 0.71 -10.91
CA ASN A 11 20.61 1.09 -11.89
C ASN A 11 21.93 0.34 -11.62
N ARG A 12 22.90 0.48 -12.52
CA ARG A 12 24.23 -0.17 -12.39
C ARG A 12 24.96 0.21 -11.09
N ASP A 13 24.67 1.38 -10.54
CA ASP A 13 25.27 1.89 -9.30
C ASP A 13 24.51 1.43 -8.04
N GLY A 14 23.52 0.55 -8.18
CA GLY A 14 22.70 0.05 -7.08
C GLY A 14 21.64 1.03 -6.56
N LYS A 15 21.43 2.17 -7.23
CA LYS A 15 20.38 3.12 -6.88
C LYS A 15 19.02 2.62 -7.37
N ALA A 16 18.04 2.63 -6.48
CA ALA A 16 16.66 2.32 -6.82
C ALA A 16 16.05 3.43 -7.67
N GLY A 17 15.21 3.04 -8.62
CA GLY A 17 14.39 3.93 -9.44
C GLY A 17 13.09 3.23 -9.84
N PHE A 18 12.10 4.02 -10.26
CA PHE A 18 10.81 3.53 -10.72
C PHE A 18 10.57 3.92 -12.18
N ILE A 19 10.06 2.99 -12.98
CA ILE A 19 9.72 3.26 -14.38
C ILE A 19 8.43 4.08 -14.43
N VAL A 20 8.52 5.34 -14.83
CA VAL A 20 7.38 6.27 -14.96
C VAL A 20 6.72 6.15 -16.33
N ALA A 21 7.53 6.03 -17.38
CA ALA A 21 7.04 5.93 -18.74
C ALA A 21 7.97 5.11 -19.61
N ARG A 22 7.41 4.54 -20.68
CA ARG A 22 8.16 3.90 -21.74
C ARG A 22 8.03 4.74 -23.00
N ASP A 23 9.15 5.08 -23.62
CA ASP A 23 9.16 5.70 -24.94
C ASP A 23 9.25 4.57 -26.00
N PRO A 24 8.13 4.18 -26.64
CA PRO A 24 8.14 3.11 -27.63
C PRO A 24 8.90 3.46 -28.91
N LYS A 25 9.21 4.75 -29.15
CA LYS A 25 9.94 5.18 -30.36
C LYS A 25 11.44 5.11 -30.19
N LYS A 26 11.93 5.39 -28.97
CA LYS A 26 13.37 5.38 -28.64
C LYS A 26 13.83 4.10 -27.94
N GLU A 27 12.89 3.22 -27.62
CA GLU A 27 13.12 2.02 -26.80
C GLU A 27 13.75 2.32 -25.43
N THR A 28 13.55 3.54 -24.92
CA THR A 28 14.08 3.98 -23.63
C THR A 28 13.01 3.95 -22.53
N LEU A 29 13.47 3.73 -21.31
CA LEU A 29 12.63 3.81 -20.10
C LEU A 29 12.91 5.13 -19.40
N GLN A 30 11.86 5.87 -19.06
CA GLN A 30 11.95 7.01 -18.15
C GLN A 30 11.88 6.50 -16.73
N VAL A 31 12.96 6.70 -15.98
CA VAL A 31 13.10 6.24 -14.60
C VAL A 31 13.14 7.45 -13.69
N ALA A 32 12.22 7.51 -12.73
CA ALA A 32 12.29 8.46 -11.62
C ALA A 32 13.18 7.86 -10.54
N THR A 33 14.24 8.59 -10.18
CA THR A 33 15.11 8.27 -9.04
C THR A 33 14.85 9.17 -7.84
N GLU A 34 14.19 10.32 -8.06
CA GLU A 34 13.88 11.32 -7.05
C GLU A 34 12.55 12.02 -7.39
N GLY A 35 11.93 12.70 -6.42
CA GLY A 35 10.71 13.48 -6.61
C GLY A 35 9.40 12.72 -6.30
N PRO A 36 8.24 13.33 -6.60
CA PRO A 36 6.93 12.82 -6.19
C PRO A 36 6.59 11.46 -6.82
N GLU A 37 6.99 11.23 -8.06
CA GLU A 37 6.80 9.94 -8.76
C GLU A 37 7.64 8.82 -8.14
N PHE A 38 8.85 9.13 -7.69
CA PHE A 38 9.69 8.17 -6.97
C PHE A 38 9.09 7.84 -5.59
N GLU A 39 8.62 8.85 -4.85
CA GLU A 39 7.94 8.63 -3.57
C GLU A 39 6.65 7.83 -3.76
N LYS A 40 5.89 8.09 -4.83
CA LYS A 40 4.71 7.30 -5.17
C LYS A 40 5.08 5.85 -5.45
N GLY A 41 6.08 5.61 -6.28
CA GLY A 41 6.60 4.26 -6.57
C GLY A 41 7.12 3.56 -5.31
N ARG A 42 7.85 4.25 -4.44
CA ARG A 42 8.36 3.70 -3.18
C ARG A 42 7.22 3.29 -2.24
N ARG A 43 6.16 4.09 -2.16
CA ARG A 43 5.00 3.85 -1.28
C ARG A 43 4.05 2.79 -1.82
N TYR A 44 3.89 2.72 -3.14
CA TYR A 44 2.83 1.94 -3.77
C TYR A 44 3.33 0.88 -4.75
N GLY A 45 4.64 0.73 -4.96
CA GLY A 45 5.21 -0.14 -5.99
C GLY A 45 4.90 -1.64 -5.85
N PHE A 46 4.40 -2.06 -4.68
CA PHE A 46 4.00 -3.45 -4.45
C PHE A 46 2.54 -3.74 -4.86
N ILE A 47 1.71 -2.73 -5.15
CA ILE A 47 0.28 -2.90 -5.46
C ILE A 47 -0.01 -3.27 -6.93
N ASN A 48 0.99 -3.76 -7.66
CA ASN A 48 0.88 -4.09 -9.08
C ASN A 48 -0.22 -5.13 -9.39
N GLY A 49 -0.65 -5.92 -8.41
CA GLY A 49 -1.76 -6.87 -8.53
C GLY A 49 -3.17 -6.27 -8.43
N LEU A 50 -3.31 -4.99 -8.11
CA LEU A 50 -4.62 -4.31 -7.99
C LEU A 50 -5.09 -3.73 -9.33
N GLU A 51 -6.41 -3.79 -9.57
CA GLU A 51 -7.04 -3.05 -10.66
C GLU A 51 -6.95 -1.53 -10.43
N PRO A 52 -6.98 -0.69 -11.49
CA PRO A 52 -6.83 0.76 -11.34
C PRO A 52 -7.77 1.40 -10.31
N LYS A 53 -9.03 0.95 -10.22
CA LYS A 53 -9.99 1.43 -9.21
C LYS A 53 -9.61 1.02 -7.79
N GLN A 54 -9.17 -0.24 -7.62
CA GLN A 54 -8.73 -0.75 -6.32
C GLN A 54 -7.41 -0.10 -5.87
N ARG A 55 -6.55 0.29 -6.82
CA ARG A 55 -5.33 1.07 -6.52
C ARG A 55 -5.67 2.42 -5.95
N GLN A 56 -6.61 3.14 -6.57
CA GLN A 56 -7.06 4.44 -6.04
C GLN A 56 -7.65 4.31 -4.64
N GLU A 57 -8.47 3.28 -4.41
CA GLU A 57 -9.02 2.99 -3.09
C GLU A 57 -7.94 2.65 -2.07
N PHE A 58 -6.94 1.84 -2.45
CA PHE A 58 -5.78 1.55 -1.60
C PHE A 58 -4.98 2.80 -1.26
N GLU A 59 -4.64 3.62 -2.26
CA GLU A 59 -3.91 4.89 -2.06
C GLU A 59 -4.67 5.79 -1.06
N GLN A 60 -5.99 5.95 -1.22
CA GLN A 60 -6.83 6.75 -0.31
C GLN A 60 -6.83 6.21 1.13
N ILE A 61 -6.99 4.90 1.31
CA ILE A 61 -6.98 4.27 2.65
C ILE A 61 -5.61 4.47 3.30
N ILE A 62 -4.51 4.28 2.55
CA ILE A 62 -3.16 4.41 3.08
C ILE A 62 -2.81 5.86 3.42
N ASP A 63 -3.20 6.82 2.59
CA ASP A 63 -3.00 8.24 2.87
C ASP A 63 -3.78 8.65 4.14
N THR A 64 -5.05 8.23 4.26
CA THR A 64 -5.87 8.49 5.45
C THR A 64 -5.30 7.83 6.72
N MET A 65 -4.72 6.63 6.57
CA MET A 65 -4.03 5.96 7.67
C MET A 65 -2.80 6.76 8.10
N ARG A 66 -1.99 7.24 7.16
CA ARG A 66 -0.76 7.99 7.45
C ARG A 66 -1.01 9.34 8.12
N ASP A 67 -2.16 9.95 7.87
CA ASP A 67 -2.59 11.17 8.53
C ASP A 67 -2.88 10.98 10.03
N LYS A 68 -3.01 9.73 10.50
CA LYS A 68 -3.16 9.42 11.94
C LYS A 68 -1.82 9.53 12.63
N THR A 69 -1.79 10.25 13.76
CA THR A 69 -0.57 10.51 14.52
C THR A 69 -0.07 9.26 15.23
N GLU A 70 -0.97 8.54 15.89
CA GLU A 70 -0.63 7.40 16.73
C GLU A 70 -0.58 6.11 15.90
N THR A 71 0.50 5.35 16.03
CA THR A 71 0.65 4.05 15.36
C THR A 71 -0.50 3.09 15.66
N ARG A 72 -1.03 3.14 16.88
CA ARG A 72 -2.16 2.30 17.28
C ARG A 72 -3.44 2.67 16.53
N GLU A 73 -3.72 3.96 16.35
CA GLU A 73 -4.87 4.43 15.56
C GLU A 73 -4.75 4.04 14.09
N ARG A 74 -3.53 3.97 13.55
CA ARG A 74 -3.27 3.46 12.20
C ARG A 74 -3.71 2.01 12.05
N VAL A 75 -3.33 1.18 13.02
CA VAL A 75 -3.67 -0.25 13.03
C VAL A 75 -5.17 -0.48 13.23
N ASP A 76 -5.79 0.24 14.16
CA ASP A 76 -7.23 0.14 14.42
C ASP A 76 -8.04 0.56 13.17
N PHE A 77 -7.62 1.63 12.49
CA PHE A 77 -8.24 2.06 11.24
C PHE A 77 -8.10 1.04 10.11
N LEU A 78 -6.90 0.48 9.91
CA LEU A 78 -6.71 -0.55 8.90
C LEU A 78 -7.55 -1.78 9.20
N HIS A 79 -7.67 -2.17 10.47
CA HIS A 79 -8.54 -3.27 10.88
C HIS A 79 -10.01 -3.03 10.50
N GLU A 80 -10.55 -1.85 10.79
CA GLU A 80 -11.92 -1.49 10.46
C GLU A 80 -12.19 -1.52 8.96
N GLN A 81 -11.25 -0.98 8.17
CA GLN A 81 -11.33 -1.03 6.71
C GLN A 81 -11.27 -2.48 6.19
N ILE A 82 -10.37 -3.31 6.74
CA ILE A 82 -10.25 -4.73 6.38
C ILE A 82 -11.56 -5.47 6.63
N GLU A 83 -12.18 -5.33 7.81
CA GLU A 83 -13.42 -6.05 8.13
C GLU A 83 -14.61 -5.56 7.30
N THR A 84 -14.66 -4.26 6.97
CA THR A 84 -15.67 -3.71 6.06
C THR A 84 -15.52 -4.32 4.65
N LEU A 85 -14.29 -4.37 4.13
CA LEU A 85 -14.00 -4.85 2.77
C LEU A 85 -14.11 -6.37 2.62
N LYS A 86 -13.89 -7.12 3.71
CA LYS A 86 -13.94 -8.59 3.75
C LYS A 86 -15.33 -9.17 3.43
N GLN A 87 -16.37 -8.35 3.53
CA GLN A 87 -17.74 -8.73 3.17
C GLN A 87 -17.95 -8.89 1.66
N ASP A 88 -17.08 -8.31 0.82
CA ASP A 88 -17.14 -8.41 -0.64
C ASP A 88 -16.03 -9.33 -1.20
N PRO A 89 -16.37 -10.50 -1.77
CA PRO A 89 -15.41 -11.43 -2.36
C PRO A 89 -14.55 -10.82 -3.49
N LYS A 90 -15.06 -9.81 -4.20
CA LYS A 90 -14.33 -9.13 -5.29
C LYS A 90 -13.21 -8.23 -4.77
N ARG A 91 -13.23 -7.90 -3.48
CA ARG A 91 -12.25 -7.04 -2.82
C ARG A 91 -11.14 -7.83 -2.12
N GLY A 92 -11.13 -9.16 -2.22
CA GLY A 92 -10.16 -10.00 -1.51
C GLY A 92 -8.69 -9.68 -1.80
N VAL A 93 -8.35 -9.20 -3.00
CA VAL A 93 -6.98 -8.77 -3.32
C VAL A 93 -6.62 -7.49 -2.58
N LEU A 94 -7.51 -6.49 -2.58
CA LEU A 94 -7.33 -5.24 -1.83
C LEU A 94 -7.18 -5.50 -0.33
N THR A 95 -8.06 -6.34 0.23
CA THR A 95 -8.01 -6.73 1.65
C THR A 95 -6.66 -7.35 2.02
N ARG A 96 -6.09 -8.22 1.16
CA ARG A 96 -4.77 -8.84 1.41
C ARG A 96 -3.65 -7.80 1.44
N TYR A 97 -3.68 -6.82 0.55
CA TYR A 97 -2.69 -5.75 0.55
C TYR A 97 -2.78 -4.89 1.82
N LEU A 98 -3.99 -4.55 2.27
CA LEU A 98 -4.20 -3.81 3.53
C LEU A 98 -3.78 -4.64 4.76
N GLN A 99 -4.05 -5.94 4.76
CA GLN A 99 -3.56 -6.87 5.79
C GLN A 99 -2.03 -6.91 5.83
N GLY A 100 -1.38 -6.88 4.66
CA GLY A 100 0.08 -6.80 4.56
C GLY A 100 0.64 -5.53 5.20
N GLU A 101 0.04 -4.38 4.92
CA GLU A 101 0.45 -3.11 5.54
C GLU A 101 0.21 -3.11 7.05
N MET A 102 -0.97 -3.58 7.49
CA MET A 102 -1.28 -3.69 8.91
C MET A 102 -0.27 -4.59 9.63
N ALA A 103 0.04 -5.75 9.06
CA ALA A 103 1.05 -6.67 9.61
C ALA A 103 2.45 -6.03 9.64
N HIS A 104 2.81 -5.25 8.63
CA HIS A 104 4.07 -4.52 8.62
C HIS A 104 4.16 -3.56 9.82
N ILE A 105 3.14 -2.71 10.01
CA ILE A 105 3.09 -1.75 11.12
C ILE A 105 3.09 -2.44 12.48
N MET A 106 2.27 -3.50 12.64
CA MET A 106 2.21 -4.28 13.88
C MET A 106 3.57 -4.87 14.25
N ASN A 107 4.30 -5.40 13.27
CA ASN A 107 5.60 -6.03 13.50
C ASN A 107 6.74 -5.03 13.69
N SER A 108 6.72 -3.88 12.99
CA SER A 108 7.76 -2.87 13.12
C SER A 108 7.65 -2.07 14.41
N GLU A 109 6.42 -1.80 14.87
CA GLU A 109 6.15 -0.91 16.00
C GLU A 109 5.68 -1.66 17.25
N GLY A 110 5.48 -2.98 17.18
CA GLY A 110 5.08 -3.82 18.31
C GLY A 110 3.68 -3.52 18.83
N VAL A 111 2.78 -3.02 17.97
CA VAL A 111 1.39 -2.70 18.33
C VAL A 111 0.42 -3.77 17.83
N THR A 112 -0.71 -3.92 18.52
CA THR A 112 -1.81 -4.81 18.12
C THR A 112 -3.13 -4.04 18.07
N PRO A 113 -4.06 -4.44 17.18
CA PRO A 113 -5.39 -3.83 17.12
C PRO A 113 -6.18 -4.05 18.41
N ARG A 114 -7.06 -3.11 18.75
CA ARG A 114 -8.04 -3.25 19.84
C ARG A 114 -9.26 -4.05 19.35
N ILE A 115 -9.26 -5.35 19.64
CA ILE A 115 -10.32 -6.28 19.19
C ILE A 115 -11.42 -6.45 20.26
N TYR A 116 -11.19 -5.98 21.50
CA TYR A 116 -12.11 -6.19 22.60
C TYR A 116 -13.05 -5.00 22.81
N SER A 117 -14.34 -5.22 22.65
CA SER A 117 -15.40 -4.40 23.23
C SER A 117 -15.85 -5.01 24.57
N ILE A 118 -16.19 -4.16 25.54
CA ILE A 118 -16.82 -4.62 26.79
C ILE A 118 -18.30 -4.86 26.48
N ASP A 119 -18.81 -6.04 26.82
CA ASP A 119 -20.22 -6.36 26.76
C ASP A 119 -20.94 -5.72 27.97
N GLU A 120 -21.45 -4.50 27.78
CA GLU A 120 -22.14 -3.74 28.83
C GLU A 120 -23.42 -4.44 29.34
N THR A 121 -23.92 -5.47 28.63
CA THR A 121 -25.11 -6.24 29.07
C THR A 121 -24.82 -7.33 30.10
N LYS A 122 -23.53 -7.57 30.42
CA LYS A 122 -23.08 -8.57 31.41
C LYS A 122 -22.42 -7.96 32.64
N THR A 123 -22.60 -6.65 32.87
CA THR A 123 -22.09 -5.95 34.07
C THR A 123 -23.20 -5.74 35.09
#